data_AF-A0A2I4CAC9-F1
#
_entry.id   AF-A0A2I4CAC9-F1
#
_cell.length_a   1.000
_cell.length_b   1.000
_cell.length_c   1.000
_cell.angle_alpha   90.00
_cell.angle_beta   90.00
_cell.angle_gamma   90.00
#
_symmetry.space_group_name_H-M   'P 1'
#
loop_
_entity.id
_entity.type
_entity.pdbx_description
1 polymer ?
#
loop_
_entity_poly.entity_id
_entity_poly.type
_entity_poly.pdbx_seq_one_letter_code
_entity_poly.pdbx_strand_id
1 'polypeptide(L)'
;MASDKQSTIDHSSLRRSPALEAAEDRALTQRDGEEKQTEDDKRAHHPVKAALPTPADHPLHNLRPGDHILDRDFRIRILLPPDQQLKKAKLHCCWQLKHLLREYEQIVKQRLQQSADLSSFILELKTVLEVCLKSHPECRSMPPPQYYSQLISEMETLGWDKMLFIDTNFQTLKLKAEDSSGRQHVLNIKLKSKHPTEAPDCSADLPVPLNINWTPQSTLDQLHSQFLLVLESLAEFWDVLDEIDTKTWILEPERPSRSDTMRRIAIKNNVSIRVEVDPRHPRMLPECCLLGAEHVVTPLRSKLNANMHT
;
A
#
# COMPACT_ATOMS: atom_id res chain seq x y z
N MET A 1 1.52 4.48 -64.45
CA MET A 1 0.27 3.85 -64.89
C MET A 1 0.02 2.64 -64.01
N ALA A 2 -1.15 2.62 -63.35
CA ALA A 2 -1.77 1.56 -62.54
C ALA A 2 -1.05 1.14 -61.23
N SER A 3 -1.70 0.99 -60.08
CA SER A 3 -3.04 1.35 -59.61
C SER A 3 -3.01 1.26 -58.07
N ASP A 4 -3.48 2.32 -57.41
CA ASP A 4 -3.82 2.35 -55.99
C ASP A 4 -5.01 1.41 -55.71
N LYS A 5 -4.97 0.69 -54.58
CA LYS A 5 -6.13 0.01 -54.00
C LYS A 5 -6.47 0.66 -52.66
N GLN A 6 -7.46 1.56 -52.68
CA GLN A 6 -8.19 2.00 -51.50
C GLN A 6 -8.90 0.80 -50.84
N SER A 7 -8.76 0.68 -49.52
CA SER A 7 -9.62 -0.15 -48.66
C SER A 7 -10.65 0.74 -47.99
N THR A 8 -11.90 0.63 -48.43
CA THR A 8 -13.08 1.28 -47.84
C THR A 8 -13.56 0.44 -46.66
N ILE A 9 -13.65 1.03 -45.46
CA ILE A 9 -14.31 0.42 -44.29
C ILE A 9 -15.71 1.05 -44.16
N ASP A 10 -16.71 0.18 -44.20
CA ASP A 10 -18.14 0.47 -44.17
C ASP A 10 -18.61 0.77 -42.73
N HIS A 11 -19.26 1.92 -42.54
CA HIS A 11 -19.92 2.30 -41.29
C HIS A 11 -21.43 2.06 -41.44
N SER A 12 -21.92 0.88 -41.05
CA SER A 12 -23.34 0.70 -40.76
C SER A 12 -23.63 -0.52 -39.88
N SER A 13 -24.47 -0.29 -38.86
CA SER A 13 -25.20 -1.26 -38.04
C SER A 13 -24.46 -2.03 -36.93
N LEU A 14 -24.19 -1.36 -35.81
CA LEU A 14 -24.27 -2.00 -34.48
C LEU A 14 -25.73 -2.00 -34.01
N ARG A 15 -26.43 -3.12 -34.17
CA ARG A 15 -27.66 -3.37 -33.40
C ARG A 15 -27.27 -3.53 -31.93
N ARG A 16 -27.84 -2.71 -31.05
CA ARG A 16 -27.72 -2.89 -29.60
C ARG A 16 -28.36 -4.20 -29.19
N SER A 17 -27.70 -4.92 -28.30
CA SER A 17 -28.14 -6.20 -27.74
C SER A 17 -29.40 -5.99 -26.89
N PRO A 18 -30.47 -6.81 -27.04
CA PRO A 18 -31.69 -6.72 -26.23
C PRO A 18 -31.47 -6.81 -24.70
N ALA A 19 -30.33 -7.38 -24.29
CA ALA A 19 -29.93 -7.48 -22.89
C ALA A 19 -29.48 -6.16 -22.26
N LEU A 20 -29.02 -5.18 -23.06
CA LEU A 20 -28.59 -3.87 -22.56
C LEU A 20 -29.79 -2.95 -22.31
N GLU A 21 -30.82 -3.04 -23.14
CA GLU A 21 -32.04 -2.24 -23.06
C GLU A 21 -32.90 -2.64 -21.84
N ALA A 22 -32.94 -3.94 -21.51
CA ALA A 22 -33.61 -4.44 -20.31
C ALA A 22 -32.89 -4.09 -18.98
N ALA A 23 -31.61 -3.73 -19.05
CA ALA A 23 -30.83 -3.32 -17.87
C ALA A 23 -31.01 -1.82 -17.56
N GLU A 24 -31.17 -0.98 -18.58
CA GLU A 24 -31.45 0.45 -18.42
C GLU A 24 -32.88 0.70 -17.89
N ASP A 25 -33.87 -0.10 -18.34
CA ASP A 25 -35.26 0.01 -17.88
C ASP A 25 -35.44 -0.37 -16.39
N ARG A 26 -34.63 -1.32 -15.90
CA ARG A 26 -34.56 -1.66 -14.46
C ARG A 26 -33.87 -0.60 -13.60
N ALA A 27 -32.98 0.21 -14.20
CA ALA A 27 -32.29 1.28 -13.49
C ALA A 27 -33.16 2.55 -13.36
N LEU A 28 -34.07 2.81 -14.31
CA LEU A 28 -35.03 3.91 -14.19
C LEU A 28 -36.14 3.62 -13.17
N THR A 29 -36.67 2.39 -13.13
CA THR A 29 -37.74 2.02 -12.17
C THR A 29 -37.27 1.98 -10.70
N GLN A 30 -35.97 1.90 -10.44
CA GLN A 30 -35.41 1.97 -9.08
C GLN A 30 -35.23 3.42 -8.59
N ARG A 31 -35.02 4.40 -9.49
CA ARG A 31 -34.88 5.82 -9.10
C ARG A 31 -36.21 6.47 -8.70
N ASP A 32 -37.32 6.10 -9.34
CA ASP A 32 -38.66 6.61 -9.01
C ASP A 32 -39.19 6.08 -7.66
N GLY A 33 -38.57 5.03 -7.10
CA GLY A 33 -38.93 4.47 -5.79
C GLY A 33 -38.30 5.21 -4.60
N GLU A 34 -37.13 5.85 -4.77
CA GLU A 34 -36.42 6.55 -3.69
C GLU A 34 -36.86 8.00 -3.52
N GLU A 35 -37.39 8.66 -4.56
CA GLU A 35 -37.89 10.04 -4.46
C GLU A 35 -39.26 10.18 -3.76
N LYS A 36 -40.02 9.09 -3.60
CA LYS A 36 -41.33 9.12 -2.92
C LYS A 36 -41.28 8.94 -1.40
N GLN A 37 -40.12 8.61 -0.82
CA GLN A 37 -40.01 8.37 0.63
C GLN A 37 -39.63 9.62 1.43
N THR A 38 -39.27 10.73 0.77
CA THR A 38 -38.73 11.95 1.39
C THR A 38 -39.70 13.13 1.47
N GLU A 39 -40.93 13.00 0.96
CA GLU A 39 -41.92 14.09 0.95
C GLU A 39 -43.00 14.02 2.05
N ASP A 40 -43.14 12.90 2.78
CA ASP A 40 -44.23 12.73 3.76
C ASP A 40 -43.90 13.17 5.21
N ASP A 41 -42.71 13.70 5.49
CA ASP A 41 -42.30 14.08 6.86
C ASP A 41 -42.35 15.59 7.14
N LYS A 42 -43.04 16.37 6.30
CA LYS A 42 -43.19 17.83 6.42
C LYS A 42 -44.63 18.29 6.66
N ARG A 43 -45.33 17.77 7.68
CA ARG A 43 -46.55 18.45 8.16
C ARG A 43 -46.97 18.14 9.60
N ALA A 44 -46.30 18.72 10.59
CA ALA A 44 -46.93 19.12 11.86
C ALA A 44 -46.00 20.01 12.71
N HIS A 45 -45.99 21.32 12.45
CA HIS A 45 -45.50 22.29 13.44
C HIS A 45 -46.58 23.34 13.69
N HIS A 46 -47.22 23.24 14.86
CA HIS A 46 -47.78 24.36 15.61
C HIS A 46 -47.28 24.25 17.06
N PRO A 47 -47.07 25.38 17.75
CA PRO A 47 -46.17 25.44 18.90
C PRO A 47 -46.90 25.10 20.20
N VAL A 48 -46.41 24.11 20.93
CA VAL A 48 -46.77 23.91 22.34
C VAL A 48 -45.58 24.34 23.18
N LYS A 49 -45.75 25.48 23.87
CA LYS A 49 -44.90 25.89 24.99
C LYS A 49 -44.96 24.79 26.06
N ALA A 50 -43.84 24.13 26.31
CA ALA A 50 -43.64 23.34 27.52
C ALA A 50 -42.30 23.73 28.14
N ALA A 51 -42.37 24.12 29.42
CA ALA A 51 -41.28 24.65 30.21
C ALA A 51 -40.11 23.66 30.34
N LEU A 52 -38.89 24.20 30.43
CA LEU A 52 -37.70 23.45 30.84
C LEU A 52 -37.95 22.76 32.20
N PRO A 53 -37.69 21.44 32.33
CA PRO A 53 -37.44 20.86 33.63
C PRO A 53 -36.00 21.17 34.04
N THR A 54 -35.85 21.70 35.25
CA THR A 54 -34.59 21.78 36.00
C THR A 54 -33.93 20.40 36.13
N PRO A 55 -32.59 20.31 36.15
CA PRO A 55 -31.91 19.04 36.32
C PRO A 55 -31.98 18.63 37.80
N ALA A 56 -32.80 17.63 38.09
CA ALA A 56 -32.81 16.91 39.37
C ALA A 56 -31.88 15.69 39.26
N ASP A 57 -30.83 15.73 40.09
CA ASP A 57 -30.14 14.63 40.75
C ASP A 57 -30.33 13.21 40.18
N HIS A 58 -29.45 12.83 39.25
CA HIS A 58 -28.97 11.46 39.13
C HIS A 58 -27.45 11.46 39.13
N PRO A 59 -26.79 10.59 39.92
CA PRO A 59 -25.34 10.59 40.01
C PRO A 59 -24.76 10.10 38.69
N LEU A 60 -24.18 11.03 37.93
CA LEU A 60 -23.13 10.72 36.98
C LEU A 60 -22.02 10.03 37.80
N HIS A 61 -21.93 8.71 37.69
CA HIS A 61 -20.73 8.00 38.11
C HIS A 61 -19.60 8.43 37.17
N ASN A 62 -18.94 9.52 37.58
CA ASN A 62 -17.73 10.03 36.97
C ASN A 62 -16.65 8.95 37.05
N LEU A 63 -16.40 8.27 35.93
CA LEU A 63 -15.12 7.63 35.70
C LEU A 63 -14.05 8.73 35.79
N ARG A 64 -13.04 8.52 36.65
CA ARG A 64 -12.01 9.53 36.94
C ARG A 64 -11.16 9.78 35.68
N PRO A 65 -10.62 11.00 35.49
CA PRO A 65 -9.55 11.23 34.53
C PRO A 65 -8.33 10.42 35.01
N GLY A 66 -7.97 9.35 34.30
CA GLY A 66 -6.83 8.50 34.68
C GLY A 66 -6.92 7.02 34.31
N ASP A 67 -8.06 6.52 33.84
CA ASP A 67 -8.16 5.15 33.29
C ASP A 67 -7.59 5.07 31.88
N HIS A 68 -6.31 5.40 31.72
CA HIS A 68 -5.59 5.32 30.46
C HIS A 68 -5.38 3.84 30.09
N ILE A 69 -6.13 3.38 29.10
CA ILE A 69 -5.75 2.21 28.31
C ILE A 69 -4.82 2.73 27.23
N LEU A 70 -3.50 2.63 27.44
CA LEU A 70 -2.49 2.81 26.38
C LEU A 70 -2.59 4.13 25.58
N ASP A 71 -2.94 5.23 26.25
CA ASP A 71 -3.03 6.58 25.65
C ASP A 71 -4.04 6.70 24.49
N ARG A 72 -5.17 5.97 24.59
CA ARG A 72 -6.29 6.06 23.63
C ARG A 72 -7.65 6.15 24.27
N ASP A 73 -8.40 7.14 23.81
CA ASP A 73 -9.78 7.35 24.24
C ASP A 73 -10.77 6.70 23.27
N PHE A 74 -11.56 5.75 23.79
CA PHE A 74 -12.67 5.16 23.05
C PHE A 74 -14.00 5.61 23.66
N ARG A 75 -14.94 6.00 22.79
CA ARG A 75 -16.29 6.33 23.23
C ARG A 75 -17.14 5.08 23.35
N ILE A 76 -17.64 4.83 24.55
CA ILE A 76 -18.51 3.69 24.89
C ILE A 76 -19.82 4.22 25.48
N ARG A 77 -20.93 3.56 25.14
CA ARG A 77 -22.24 3.77 25.76
C ARG A 77 -22.85 2.42 26.09
N ILE A 78 -23.09 2.18 27.37
CA ILE A 78 -23.77 0.98 27.86
C ILE A 78 -25.20 1.37 28.19
N LEU A 79 -26.16 0.80 27.47
CA LEU A 79 -27.59 0.99 27.72
C LEU A 79 -28.09 -0.14 28.60
N LEU A 80 -28.48 0.20 29.82
CA LEU A 80 -29.16 -0.73 30.72
C LEU A 80 -30.64 -0.79 30.37
N PRO A 81 -31.26 -1.99 30.42
CA PRO A 81 -32.72 -2.13 30.35
C PRO A 81 -33.43 -1.48 31.55
N PRO A 82 -34.76 -1.26 31.50
CA PRO A 82 -35.53 -0.67 32.60
C PRO A 82 -35.46 -1.47 33.91
N ASP A 83 -35.28 -2.79 33.82
CA ASP A 83 -35.07 -3.69 34.97
C ASP A 83 -33.64 -3.64 35.54
N GLN A 84 -32.79 -2.76 34.99
CA GLN A 84 -31.38 -2.53 35.35
C GLN A 84 -30.51 -3.79 35.30
N GLN A 85 -30.98 -4.86 34.63
CA GLN A 85 -30.22 -6.11 34.53
C GLN A 85 -29.09 -5.99 33.51
N LEU A 86 -27.85 -6.03 34.01
CA LEU A 86 -26.63 -5.94 33.19
C LEU A 86 -26.58 -7.01 32.07
N LYS A 87 -27.10 -8.21 32.33
CA LYS A 87 -27.11 -9.34 31.39
C LYS A 87 -27.85 -9.04 30.07
N LYS A 88 -28.75 -8.05 30.07
CA LYS A 88 -29.50 -7.62 28.88
C LYS A 88 -29.05 -6.23 28.40
N ALA A 89 -27.93 -5.72 28.92
CA ALA A 89 -27.41 -4.43 28.52
C ALA A 89 -26.93 -4.44 27.07
N LYS A 90 -27.00 -3.29 26.40
CA LYS A 90 -26.48 -3.10 25.04
C LYS A 90 -25.22 -2.26 25.09
N LEU A 91 -24.13 -2.80 24.55
CA LEU A 91 -22.87 -2.09 24.37
C LEU A 91 -22.86 -1.40 23.00
N HIS A 92 -22.79 -0.08 23.00
CA HIS A 92 -22.56 0.73 21.82
C HIS A 92 -21.17 1.37 21.91
N CYS A 93 -20.48 1.45 20.79
CA CYS A 93 -19.14 2.01 20.72
C CYS A 93 -18.90 2.69 19.36
N CYS A 94 -17.83 3.48 19.27
CA CYS A 94 -17.37 4.01 17.99
C CYS A 94 -16.94 2.88 17.03
N TRP A 95 -16.91 3.18 15.73
CA TRP A 95 -16.58 2.19 14.69
C TRP A 95 -15.20 1.55 14.90
N GLN A 96 -14.21 2.32 15.37
CA GLN A 96 -12.86 1.82 15.65
C GLN A 96 -12.89 0.74 16.73
N LEU A 97 -13.58 1.00 17.84
CA LEU A 97 -13.71 0.04 18.93
C LEU A 97 -14.52 -1.19 18.51
N LYS A 98 -15.56 -1.00 17.68
CA LYS A 98 -16.33 -2.11 17.11
C LYS A 98 -15.48 -3.01 16.20
N HIS A 99 -14.59 -2.42 15.40
CA HIS A 99 -13.66 -3.17 14.56
C HIS A 99 -12.61 -3.91 15.40
N LEU A 100 -12.04 -3.26 16.40
CA LEU A 100 -11.05 -3.85 17.32
C LEU A 100 -11.64 -5.06 18.06
N LEU A 101 -12.90 -4.97 18.50
CA LEU A 101 -13.59 -6.03 19.22
C LEU A 101 -14.19 -7.11 18.31
N ARG A 102 -14.04 -7.02 16.98
CA ARG A 102 -14.73 -7.91 16.04
C ARG A 102 -14.42 -9.39 16.28
N GLU A 103 -13.15 -9.71 16.54
CA GLU A 103 -12.71 -11.08 16.82
C GLU A 103 -12.96 -11.50 18.28
N TYR A 104 -13.23 -10.53 19.15
CA TYR A 104 -13.44 -10.73 20.59
C TYR A 104 -14.91 -10.57 21.01
N GLU A 105 -15.84 -10.46 20.05
CA GLU A 105 -17.25 -10.14 20.30
C GLU A 105 -17.89 -11.16 21.26
N GLN A 106 -17.57 -12.45 21.10
CA GLN A 106 -18.09 -13.52 21.96
C GLN A 106 -17.55 -13.42 23.38
N ILE A 107 -16.27 -13.09 23.53
CA ILE A 107 -15.64 -12.89 24.84
C ILE A 107 -16.28 -11.69 25.54
N VAL A 108 -16.48 -10.58 24.85
CA VAL A 108 -17.14 -9.39 25.42
C VAL A 108 -18.59 -9.70 25.84
N LYS A 109 -19.35 -10.43 25.01
CA LYS A 109 -20.71 -10.88 25.36
C LYS A 109 -20.72 -11.78 26.60
N GLN A 110 -19.78 -12.72 26.68
CA GLN A 110 -19.64 -13.60 27.84
C GLN A 110 -19.34 -12.81 29.12
N ARG A 111 -18.38 -11.87 29.07
CA ARG A 111 -18.01 -11.00 30.19
C ARG A 111 -19.19 -10.15 30.67
N LEU A 112 -19.99 -9.63 29.73
CA LEU A 112 -21.21 -8.90 30.05
C LEU A 112 -22.26 -9.76 30.78
N GLN A 113 -22.37 -11.05 30.44
CA GLN A 113 -23.31 -11.98 31.08
C GLN A 113 -22.84 -12.45 32.47
N GLN A 114 -21.53 -12.55 32.68
CA GLN A 114 -20.91 -13.09 33.89
C GLN A 114 -20.60 -12.03 34.94
N SER A 115 -20.42 -10.77 34.53
CA SER A 115 -20.16 -9.66 35.43
C SER A 115 -21.30 -9.43 36.41
N ALA A 116 -20.97 -9.21 37.68
CA ALA A 116 -21.94 -8.96 38.75
C ALA A 116 -22.56 -7.55 38.65
N ASP A 117 -21.78 -6.58 38.20
CA ASP A 117 -22.15 -5.17 38.11
C ASP A 117 -21.39 -4.45 36.97
N LEU A 118 -21.82 -3.22 36.67
CA LEU A 118 -21.29 -2.43 35.57
C LEU A 118 -19.80 -2.11 35.72
N SER A 119 -19.34 -1.84 36.95
CA SER A 119 -17.94 -1.50 37.23
C SER A 119 -17.03 -2.70 36.98
N SER A 120 -17.46 -3.88 37.46
CA SER A 120 -16.80 -5.16 37.18
C SER A 120 -16.71 -5.42 35.66
N PHE A 121 -17.81 -5.20 34.93
CA PHE A 121 -17.81 -5.35 33.48
C PHE A 121 -16.86 -4.37 32.77
N ILE A 122 -16.84 -3.10 33.17
CA ILE A 122 -15.94 -2.08 32.60
C ILE A 122 -14.47 -2.52 32.77
N LEU A 123 -14.11 -3.07 33.94
CA LEU A 123 -12.76 -3.55 34.22
C LEU A 123 -12.39 -4.77 33.36
N GLU A 124 -13.32 -5.71 33.19
CA GLU A 124 -13.12 -6.86 32.32
C GLU A 124 -13.00 -6.43 30.84
N LEU A 125 -13.84 -5.48 30.40
CA LEU A 125 -13.78 -4.92 29.06
C LEU A 125 -12.45 -4.20 28.82
N LYS A 126 -11.97 -3.41 29.80
CA LYS A 126 -10.65 -2.79 29.79
C LYS A 126 -9.54 -3.82 29.60
N THR A 127 -9.60 -4.94 30.32
CA THR A 127 -8.62 -6.03 30.20
C THR A 127 -8.64 -6.66 28.79
N VAL A 128 -9.82 -6.92 28.23
CA VAL A 128 -9.95 -7.43 26.84
C VAL A 128 -9.37 -6.42 25.85
N LEU A 129 -9.64 -5.13 26.03
CA LEU A 129 -9.13 -4.07 25.17
C LEU A 129 -7.62 -3.93 25.23
N GLU A 130 -7.02 -4.03 26.41
CA GLU A 130 -5.56 -4.03 26.56
C GLU A 130 -4.92 -5.20 25.81
N VAL A 131 -5.53 -6.38 25.83
CA VAL A 131 -5.07 -7.53 25.06
C VAL A 131 -5.20 -7.26 23.55
N CYS A 132 -6.34 -6.73 23.10
CA CYS A 132 -6.57 -6.40 21.69
C CYS A 132 -5.56 -5.36 21.15
N LEU A 133 -5.27 -4.34 21.94
CA LEU A 133 -4.33 -3.27 21.57
C LEU A 133 -2.88 -3.77 21.56
N LYS A 134 -2.52 -4.70 22.45
CA LYS A 134 -1.21 -5.36 22.43
C LYS A 134 -1.05 -6.31 21.25
N SER A 135 -2.12 -6.99 20.82
CA SER A 135 -2.09 -7.89 19.67
C SER A 135 -2.18 -7.18 18.32
N HIS A 136 -2.70 -5.95 18.29
CA HIS A 136 -2.86 -5.14 17.07
C HIS A 136 -2.17 -3.76 17.18
N PRO A 137 -0.82 -3.70 17.08
CA PRO A 137 -0.08 -2.42 17.02
C PRO A 137 -0.42 -1.56 15.80
N GLU A 138 -1.07 -2.17 14.80
CA GLU A 138 -1.61 -1.56 13.57
C GLU A 138 -2.89 -0.75 13.78
N CYS A 139 -3.57 -0.89 14.92
CA CYS A 139 -4.56 0.08 15.31
C CYS A 139 -3.73 1.32 15.64
N ARG A 140 -3.35 2.14 14.67
CA ARG A 140 -2.80 3.50 14.80
C ARG A 140 -3.98 4.46 14.68
N SER A 141 -3.95 5.59 15.39
CA SER A 141 -4.93 6.66 15.18
C SER A 141 -5.00 6.95 13.69
N MET A 142 -6.19 6.76 13.08
CA MET A 142 -6.36 7.03 11.66
C MET A 142 -5.92 8.47 11.39
N PRO A 143 -5.03 8.71 10.40
CA PRO A 143 -4.61 10.06 10.05
C PRO A 143 -5.82 10.98 9.84
N PRO A 144 -5.71 12.28 10.17
CA PRO A 144 -6.76 13.25 9.87
C PRO A 144 -7.13 13.21 8.38
N PRO A 145 -8.39 13.47 7.99
CA PRO A 145 -8.80 13.45 6.58
C PRO A 145 -7.91 14.30 5.65
N GLN A 146 -7.34 15.39 6.17
CA GLN A 146 -6.42 16.27 5.46
C GLN A 146 -5.18 15.55 4.93
N TYR A 147 -4.71 14.53 5.64
CA TYR A 147 -3.59 13.69 5.22
C TYR A 147 -3.89 13.01 3.88
N TYR A 148 -5.06 12.39 3.77
CA TYR A 148 -5.44 11.67 2.55
C TYR A 148 -5.68 12.62 1.38
N SER A 149 -6.30 13.78 1.63
CA SER A 149 -6.48 14.78 0.57
C SER A 149 -5.13 15.31 0.05
N GLN A 150 -4.15 15.52 0.93
CA GLN A 150 -2.81 15.92 0.52
C GLN A 150 -2.14 14.81 -0.29
N LEU A 151 -2.15 13.58 0.22
CA LEU A 151 -1.53 12.45 -0.46
C LEU A 151 -2.12 12.20 -1.85
N ILE A 152 -3.45 12.24 -1.97
CA ILE A 152 -4.14 12.10 -3.27
C ILE A 152 -3.74 13.24 -4.21
N SER A 153 -3.67 14.48 -3.72
CA SER A 153 -3.22 15.62 -4.53
C SER A 153 -1.77 15.49 -5.00
N GLU A 154 -0.88 14.95 -4.16
CA GLU A 154 0.50 14.64 -4.56
C GLU A 154 0.54 13.55 -5.65
N MET A 155 -0.29 12.51 -5.53
CA MET A 155 -0.41 11.45 -6.52
C MET A 155 -0.99 11.95 -7.86
N GLU A 156 -1.97 12.85 -7.82
CA GLU A 156 -2.50 13.53 -8.99
C GLU A 156 -1.45 14.39 -9.69
N THR A 157 -0.65 15.12 -8.91
CA THR A 157 0.43 15.98 -9.42
C THR A 157 1.54 15.15 -10.07
N LEU A 158 1.93 14.04 -9.45
CA LEU A 158 2.90 13.07 -10.00
C LEU A 158 2.39 12.43 -11.31
N GLY A 159 1.08 12.18 -11.38
CA GLY A 159 0.43 11.50 -12.50
C GLY A 159 0.10 10.05 -12.17
N TRP A 160 -1.19 9.69 -12.33
CA TRP A 160 -1.70 8.34 -12.09
C TRP A 160 -1.09 7.29 -13.02
N ASP A 161 -0.58 7.68 -14.19
CA ASP A 161 0.12 6.77 -15.09
C ASP A 161 1.36 6.15 -14.42
N LYS A 162 1.99 6.88 -13.49
CA LYS A 162 3.18 6.43 -12.75
C LYS A 162 2.86 5.51 -11.58
N MET A 163 1.60 5.43 -11.16
CA MET A 163 1.16 4.59 -10.04
C MET A 163 0.92 3.15 -10.50
N LEU A 164 1.70 2.20 -10.00
CA LEU A 164 1.48 0.77 -10.26
C LEU A 164 0.59 0.12 -9.20
N PHE A 165 0.71 0.57 -7.95
CA PHE A 165 0.01 -0.04 -6.82
C PHE A 165 -0.13 0.95 -5.66
N ILE A 166 -1.24 0.84 -4.95
CA ILE A 166 -1.47 1.42 -3.64
C ILE A 166 -2.20 0.39 -2.77
N ASP A 167 -1.77 0.23 -1.52
CA ASP A 167 -2.49 -0.62 -0.57
C ASP A 167 -3.77 0.05 -0.05
N THR A 168 -4.64 -0.74 0.55
CA THR A 168 -5.92 -0.26 1.11
C THR A 168 -5.75 0.75 2.24
N ASN A 169 -4.56 0.80 2.83
CA ASN A 169 -4.25 1.63 3.99
C ASN A 169 -3.53 2.93 3.60
N PHE A 170 -3.27 3.15 2.30
CA PHE A 170 -2.51 4.29 1.77
C PHE A 170 -1.15 4.46 2.48
N GLN A 171 -0.49 3.33 2.78
CA GLN A 171 0.85 3.29 3.38
C GLN A 171 1.89 2.78 2.39
N THR A 172 1.54 1.80 1.57
CA THR A 172 2.45 1.21 0.59
C THR A 172 2.09 1.65 -0.81
N LEU A 173 3.02 2.32 -1.48
CA LEU A 173 2.90 2.77 -2.88
C LEU A 173 3.96 2.06 -3.72
N LYS A 174 3.64 1.78 -4.98
CA LYS A 174 4.64 1.41 -5.99
C LYS A 174 4.52 2.32 -7.19
N LEU A 175 5.64 2.94 -7.55
CA LEU A 175 5.73 3.83 -8.70
C LEU A 175 6.53 3.13 -9.82
N LYS A 176 6.08 3.27 -11.06
CA LYS A 176 6.90 2.93 -12.23
C LYS A 176 7.83 4.08 -12.57
N ALA A 177 9.00 3.73 -13.07
CA ALA A 177 9.93 4.65 -13.70
C ALA A 177 10.51 3.98 -14.95
N GLU A 178 10.89 4.79 -15.92
CA GLU A 178 11.53 4.34 -17.15
C GLU A 178 12.84 5.09 -17.29
N ASP A 179 13.94 4.37 -17.55
CA ASP A 179 15.23 4.99 -17.83
C ASP A 179 15.37 5.37 -19.31
N SER A 180 16.46 6.04 -19.66
CA SER A 180 16.75 6.48 -21.03
C SER A 180 16.87 5.35 -22.08
N SER A 181 17.08 4.10 -21.66
CA SER A 181 17.10 2.93 -22.55
C SER A 181 15.73 2.23 -22.64
N GLY A 182 14.68 2.81 -22.04
CA GLY A 182 13.32 2.29 -22.06
C GLY A 182 13.06 1.15 -21.08
N ARG A 183 13.99 0.89 -20.14
CA ARG A 183 13.82 -0.18 -19.15
C ARG A 183 12.90 0.29 -18.04
N GLN A 184 11.96 -0.58 -17.66
CA GLN A 184 11.02 -0.31 -16.58
C GLN A 184 11.64 -0.67 -15.22
N HIS A 185 11.50 0.23 -14.27
CA HIS A 185 11.95 0.12 -12.88
C HIS A 185 10.78 0.38 -11.93
N VAL A 186 10.84 -0.21 -10.74
CA VAL A 186 9.78 -0.06 -9.73
C VAL A 186 10.38 0.51 -8.45
N LEU A 187 9.82 1.65 -8.01
CA LEU A 187 10.10 2.23 -6.72
C LEU A 187 9.02 1.84 -5.73
N ASN A 188 9.40 1.11 -4.69
CA ASN A 188 8.53 0.79 -3.56
C ASN A 188 8.69 1.87 -2.49
N ILE A 189 7.58 2.42 -2.04
CA ILE A 189 7.53 3.48 -1.04
C ILE A 189 6.63 3.01 0.09
N LYS A 190 7.14 3.06 1.32
CA LYS A 190 6.39 2.80 2.53
C LYS A 190 6.32 4.09 3.36
N LEU A 191 5.15 4.71 3.35
CA LEU A 191 4.84 5.89 4.14
C LEU A 191 4.76 5.51 5.62
N LYS A 192 5.35 6.35 6.46
CA LYS A 192 5.30 6.19 7.92
C LYS A 192 4.12 6.96 8.49
N SER A 193 3.74 6.64 9.73
CA SER A 193 2.57 7.24 10.39
C SER A 193 2.65 8.76 10.59
N LYS A 194 3.84 9.35 10.46
CA LYS A 194 4.08 10.80 10.59
C LYS A 194 4.45 11.45 9.24
N HIS A 195 4.17 10.81 8.12
CA HIS A 195 4.33 11.42 6.80
C HIS A 195 3.48 12.72 6.69
N PRO A 196 3.99 13.81 6.09
CA PRO A 196 5.29 13.95 5.40
C PRO A 196 6.48 14.33 6.30
N THR A 197 6.25 14.63 7.58
CA THR A 197 7.31 15.05 8.52
C THR A 197 8.39 13.98 8.72
N GLU A 198 8.01 12.71 8.66
CA GLU A 198 8.93 11.58 8.72
C GLU A 198 9.15 11.00 7.31
N ALA A 199 10.42 10.75 6.98
CA ALA A 199 10.81 10.23 5.67
C ALA A 199 10.24 8.83 5.41
N PRO A 200 9.69 8.58 4.20
CA PRO A 200 9.23 7.25 3.82
C PRO A 200 10.40 6.29 3.65
N ASP A 201 10.16 5.00 3.87
CA ASP A 201 11.14 3.97 3.52
C ASP A 201 11.02 3.66 2.02
N CYS A 202 12.11 3.81 1.28
CA CYS A 202 12.14 3.63 -0.17
C CYS A 202 13.05 2.45 -0.53
N SER A 203 12.60 1.61 -1.46
CA SER A 203 13.41 0.50 -1.98
C SER A 203 13.11 0.21 -3.45
N ALA A 204 14.14 -0.22 -4.17
CA ALA A 204 14.07 -0.62 -5.56
C ALA A 204 15.17 -1.66 -5.84
N ASP A 205 15.04 -2.41 -6.94
CA ASP A 205 16.03 -3.40 -7.37
C ASP A 205 17.24 -2.69 -7.99
N LEU A 206 18.08 -2.09 -7.14
CA LEU A 206 19.26 -1.34 -7.53
C LEU A 206 20.54 -2.05 -7.07
N PRO A 207 21.62 -1.97 -7.85
CA PRO A 207 22.92 -2.53 -7.49
C PRO A 207 23.68 -1.66 -6.46
N VAL A 208 23.10 -0.52 -6.08
CA VAL A 208 23.65 0.44 -5.11
C VAL A 208 22.54 0.87 -4.14
N PRO A 209 22.90 1.31 -2.92
CA PRO A 209 21.92 1.82 -1.97
C PRO A 209 21.13 3.02 -2.53
N LEU A 210 19.81 2.98 -2.36
CA LEU A 210 18.94 4.09 -2.72
C LEU A 210 18.96 5.16 -1.63
N ASN A 211 19.55 6.32 -1.94
CA ASN A 211 19.58 7.47 -1.04
C ASN A 211 18.63 8.55 -1.54
N ILE A 212 17.51 8.73 -0.84
CA ILE A 212 16.54 9.80 -1.12
C ILE A 212 16.72 10.91 -0.09
N ASN A 213 16.90 12.14 -0.57
CA ASN A 213 16.84 13.32 0.29
C ASN A 213 15.38 13.68 0.51
N TRP A 214 14.95 13.61 1.78
CA TRP A 214 13.58 13.90 2.17
C TRP A 214 13.53 15.01 3.22
N THR A 215 12.63 15.95 3.01
CA THR A 215 12.26 17.01 3.96
C THR A 215 10.74 17.00 4.15
N PRO A 216 10.20 17.61 5.23
CA PRO A 216 8.75 17.70 5.42
C PRO A 216 8.00 18.46 4.32
N GLN A 217 8.70 19.18 3.45
CA GLN A 217 8.16 19.88 2.28
C GLN A 217 8.33 19.08 0.97
N SER A 218 8.97 17.91 1.05
CA SER A 218 9.16 17.05 -0.11
C SER A 218 7.85 16.40 -0.53
N THR A 219 7.71 16.16 -1.83
CA THR A 219 6.52 15.52 -2.43
C THR A 219 6.89 14.19 -3.08
N LEU A 220 5.88 13.37 -3.39
CA LEU A 220 6.07 12.16 -4.20
C LEU A 220 6.73 12.44 -5.57
N ASP A 221 6.43 13.58 -6.19
CA ASP A 221 7.02 14.01 -7.46
C ASP A 221 8.53 14.27 -7.37
N GLN A 222 8.97 14.97 -6.32
CA GLN A 222 10.39 15.21 -6.08
C GLN A 222 11.14 13.92 -5.74
N LEU A 223 10.50 13.01 -5.01
CA LEU A 223 11.04 11.69 -4.70
C LEU A 223 11.19 10.84 -5.97
N HIS A 224 10.18 10.85 -6.86
CA HIS A 224 10.24 10.15 -8.15
C HIS A 224 11.33 10.74 -9.05
N SER A 225 11.46 12.06 -9.09
CA SER A 225 12.51 12.75 -9.84
C SER A 225 13.93 12.38 -9.36
N GLN A 226 14.13 12.29 -8.04
CA GLN A 226 15.40 11.81 -7.47
C GLN A 226 15.69 10.36 -7.88
N PHE A 227 14.67 9.50 -7.88
CA PHE A 227 14.81 8.12 -8.32
C PHE A 227 15.23 8.04 -9.80
N LEU A 228 14.60 8.82 -10.69
CA LEU A 228 14.99 8.89 -12.11
C LEU A 228 16.46 9.27 -12.27
N LEU A 229 16.98 10.23 -11.51
CA LEU A 229 18.40 10.60 -11.56
C LEU A 229 19.33 9.44 -11.16
N VAL A 230 18.92 8.62 -10.18
CA VAL A 230 19.67 7.41 -9.80
C VAL A 230 19.66 6.39 -10.94
N LEU A 231 18.51 6.20 -11.60
CA LEU A 231 18.41 5.29 -12.75
C LEU A 231 19.31 5.74 -13.89
N GLU A 232 19.32 7.03 -14.23
CA GLU A 232 20.20 7.57 -15.28
C GLU A 232 21.68 7.39 -14.94
N SER A 233 22.07 7.50 -13.66
CA SER A 233 23.44 7.24 -13.24
C SER A 233 23.89 5.78 -13.39
N LEU A 234 22.94 4.85 -13.53
CA LEU A 234 23.17 3.40 -13.64
C LEU A 234 22.88 2.86 -15.05
N ALA A 235 22.47 3.72 -15.99
CA ALA A 235 22.06 3.32 -17.34
C ALA A 235 23.17 2.51 -18.04
N GLU A 236 24.42 3.00 -17.99
CA GLU A 236 25.55 2.31 -18.62
C GLU A 236 25.84 0.94 -17.97
N PHE A 237 25.62 0.80 -16.67
CA PHE A 237 25.79 -0.48 -15.98
C PHE A 237 24.79 -1.51 -16.49
N TRP A 238 23.52 -1.13 -16.62
CA TRP A 238 22.53 -2.03 -17.18
C TRP A 238 22.72 -2.28 -18.66
N ASP A 239 23.25 -1.33 -19.44
CA ASP A 239 23.60 -1.58 -20.84
C ASP A 239 24.64 -2.69 -20.99
N VAL A 240 25.68 -2.68 -20.13
CA VAL A 240 26.71 -3.72 -20.10
C VAL A 240 26.11 -5.08 -19.71
N LEU A 241 25.28 -5.12 -18.68
CA LEU A 241 24.64 -6.37 -18.25
C LEU A 241 23.62 -6.90 -19.27
N ASP A 242 22.82 -6.03 -19.89
CA ASP A 242 21.88 -6.42 -20.94
C ASP A 242 22.62 -7.02 -22.14
N GLU A 243 23.78 -6.47 -22.51
CA GLU A 243 24.64 -7.04 -23.56
C GLU A 243 25.13 -8.44 -23.18
N ILE A 244 25.62 -8.62 -21.95
CA ILE A 244 26.08 -9.91 -21.43
C ILE A 244 24.93 -10.92 -21.41
N ASP A 245 23.77 -10.53 -20.87
CA ASP A 245 22.60 -11.39 -20.71
C ASP A 245 22.00 -11.80 -22.08
N THR A 246 22.07 -10.92 -23.08
CA THR A 246 21.55 -11.20 -24.43
C THR A 246 22.51 -12.05 -25.26
N LYS A 247 23.83 -11.87 -25.09
CA LYS A 247 24.85 -12.47 -25.98
C LYS A 247 25.52 -13.71 -25.41
N THR A 248 25.28 -14.05 -24.15
CA THR A 248 25.99 -15.14 -23.49
C THR A 248 25.04 -16.12 -22.80
N TRP A 249 25.55 -17.31 -22.47
CA TRP A 249 24.79 -18.28 -21.70
C TRP A 249 25.04 -18.07 -20.21
N ILE A 250 24.08 -17.39 -19.56
CA ILE A 250 24.07 -17.18 -18.11
C ILE A 250 23.67 -18.46 -17.39
N LEU A 251 24.51 -18.88 -16.45
CA LEU A 251 24.28 -19.98 -15.52
C LEU A 251 23.69 -19.48 -14.21
N GLU A 252 24.24 -18.38 -13.66
CA GLU A 252 23.81 -17.79 -12.39
C GLU A 252 23.91 -16.25 -12.46
N PRO A 253 22.91 -15.51 -11.92
CA PRO A 253 21.60 -16.01 -11.50
C PRO A 253 20.77 -16.50 -12.70
N GLU A 254 19.89 -17.49 -12.49
CA GLU A 254 19.02 -18.03 -13.55
C GLU A 254 18.03 -16.98 -14.09
N ARG A 255 17.60 -16.07 -13.21
CA ARG A 255 16.73 -14.93 -13.54
C ARG A 255 17.33 -13.67 -12.94
N PRO A 256 18.24 -13.00 -13.66
CA PRO A 256 18.88 -11.81 -13.14
C PRO A 256 17.89 -10.67 -12.87
N SER A 257 18.06 -10.04 -11.72
CA SER A 257 17.42 -8.79 -11.33
C SER A 257 18.30 -7.59 -11.67
N ARG A 258 17.73 -6.38 -11.59
CA ARG A 258 18.47 -5.12 -11.81
C ARG A 258 19.47 -4.79 -10.69
N SER A 259 19.36 -5.46 -9.53
CA SER A 259 20.33 -5.38 -8.44
C SER A 259 21.51 -6.35 -8.56
N ASP A 260 21.42 -7.37 -9.43
CA ASP A 260 22.48 -8.37 -9.56
C ASP A 260 23.66 -7.84 -10.37
N THR A 261 24.81 -7.67 -9.72
CA THR A 261 26.08 -7.19 -10.28
C THR A 261 26.96 -8.29 -10.88
N MET A 262 26.62 -9.55 -10.59
CA MET A 262 27.38 -10.72 -10.95
C MET A 262 26.70 -11.53 -12.05
N ARG A 263 27.48 -12.06 -12.99
CA ARG A 263 27.06 -13.09 -13.94
C ARG A 263 28.05 -14.24 -13.98
N ARG A 264 27.54 -15.46 -13.85
CA ARG A 264 28.29 -16.68 -14.14
C ARG A 264 27.95 -17.14 -15.55
N ILE A 265 28.94 -17.11 -16.43
CA ILE A 265 28.77 -17.32 -17.86
C ILE A 265 29.41 -18.65 -18.25
N ALA A 266 28.70 -19.49 -19.01
CA ALA A 266 29.28 -20.72 -19.55
C ALA A 266 30.31 -20.39 -20.65
N ILE A 267 31.50 -20.99 -20.55
CA ILE A 267 32.53 -20.86 -21.61
C ILE A 267 32.54 -22.13 -22.46
N LYS A 268 32.61 -23.30 -21.81
CA LYS A 268 32.64 -24.64 -22.42
C LYS A 268 32.05 -25.65 -21.44
N ASN A 269 31.90 -26.90 -21.86
CA ASN A 269 31.50 -27.99 -20.97
C ASN A 269 32.38 -28.02 -19.71
N ASN A 270 31.75 -27.97 -18.54
CA ASN A 270 32.39 -27.98 -17.23
C ASN A 270 33.34 -26.80 -16.96
N VAL A 271 33.22 -25.69 -17.72
CA VAL A 271 33.99 -24.46 -17.48
C VAL A 271 33.09 -23.23 -17.60
N SER A 272 33.15 -22.37 -16.59
CA SER A 272 32.43 -21.09 -16.53
C SER A 272 33.34 -19.97 -16.04
N ILE A 273 32.95 -18.74 -16.29
CA ILE A 273 33.58 -17.55 -15.70
C ILE A 273 32.55 -16.79 -14.88
N ARG A 274 32.92 -16.42 -13.66
CA ARG A 274 32.17 -15.47 -12.85
C ARG A 274 32.71 -14.07 -13.13
N VAL A 275 31.84 -13.16 -13.53
CA VAL A 275 32.15 -11.77 -13.84
C VAL A 275 31.36 -10.88 -12.89
N GLU A 276 32.06 -10.05 -12.14
CA GLU A 276 31.47 -9.03 -11.25
C GLU A 276 31.69 -7.65 -11.86
N VAL A 277 30.60 -6.96 -12.21
CA VAL A 277 30.65 -5.62 -12.82
C VAL A 277 30.43 -4.56 -11.74
N ASP A 278 31.35 -3.60 -11.64
CA ASP A 278 31.17 -2.43 -10.75
C ASP A 278 30.07 -1.52 -11.30
N PRO A 279 28.97 -1.29 -10.55
CA PRO A 279 27.87 -0.42 -10.99
C PRO A 279 28.28 1.02 -11.25
N ARG A 280 29.34 1.51 -10.61
CA ARG A 280 29.82 2.89 -10.77
C ARG A 280 30.82 3.03 -11.91
N HIS A 281 31.44 1.93 -12.32
CA HIS A 281 32.46 1.92 -13.37
C HIS A 281 32.32 0.68 -14.27
N PRO A 282 31.18 0.53 -14.96
CA PRO A 282 30.81 -0.74 -15.61
C PRO A 282 31.71 -1.13 -16.79
N ARG A 283 32.46 -0.18 -17.35
CA ARG A 283 33.45 -0.43 -18.43
C ARG A 283 34.87 -0.68 -17.92
N MET A 284 35.11 -0.57 -16.62
CA MET A 284 36.40 -0.95 -16.05
C MET A 284 36.54 -2.47 -16.07
N LEU A 285 37.77 -2.96 -16.05
CA LEU A 285 38.06 -4.39 -16.04
C LEU A 285 37.37 -5.06 -14.84
N PRO A 286 36.39 -5.96 -15.07
CA PRO A 286 35.62 -6.56 -13.98
C PRO A 286 36.44 -7.61 -13.22
N GLU A 287 36.00 -7.93 -12.01
CA GLU A 287 36.56 -9.09 -11.31
C GLU A 287 36.12 -10.37 -12.04
N CYS A 288 37.09 -11.14 -12.51
CA CYS A 288 36.87 -12.35 -13.28
C CYS A 288 37.41 -13.58 -12.53
N CYS A 289 36.57 -14.58 -12.30
CA CYS A 289 36.96 -15.85 -11.69
C CYS A 289 36.60 -17.04 -12.59
N LEU A 290 37.60 -17.72 -13.15
CA LEU A 290 37.40 -18.94 -13.93
C LEU A 290 37.14 -20.14 -13.02
N LEU A 291 36.09 -20.91 -13.32
CA LEU A 291 35.62 -22.06 -12.56
C LEU A 291 35.59 -23.31 -13.46
N GLY A 292 36.25 -24.37 -13.04
CA GLY A 292 36.35 -25.65 -13.76
C GLY A 292 37.52 -26.49 -13.27
N ALA A 293 37.75 -27.65 -13.89
CA ALA A 293 38.91 -28.47 -13.58
C ALA A 293 40.22 -27.74 -13.92
N GLU A 294 41.24 -27.82 -13.05
CA GLU A 294 42.45 -26.98 -13.14
C GLU A 294 43.11 -27.05 -14.52
N HIS A 295 43.32 -28.26 -15.05
CA HIS A 295 43.93 -28.47 -16.36
C HIS A 295 43.19 -27.79 -17.53
N VAL A 296 41.90 -27.47 -17.39
CA VAL A 296 41.11 -26.76 -18.39
C VAL A 296 41.13 -25.25 -18.17
N VAL A 297 41.14 -24.79 -16.92
CA VAL A 297 41.13 -23.35 -16.59
C VAL A 297 42.51 -22.71 -16.67
N THR A 298 43.60 -23.43 -16.38
CA THR A 298 44.96 -22.85 -16.40
C THR A 298 45.30 -22.19 -17.76
N PRO A 299 45.06 -22.84 -18.92
CA PRO A 299 45.34 -22.22 -20.22
C PRO A 299 44.47 -20.98 -20.50
N LEU A 300 43.22 -20.98 -20.02
CA LEU A 300 42.32 -19.83 -20.17
C LEU A 300 42.76 -18.67 -19.29
N ARG A 301 43.19 -18.94 -18.06
CA ARG A 301 43.73 -17.95 -17.11
C ARG A 301 45.00 -17.31 -17.67
N SER A 302 45.93 -18.11 -18.21
CA SER A 302 47.13 -17.58 -18.86
C SER A 302 46.82 -16.68 -20.04
N LYS A 303 45.84 -17.07 -20.88
CA LYS A 303 45.39 -16.23 -22.00
C LYS A 303 44.72 -14.94 -21.53
N LEU A 304 43.84 -15.01 -20.53
CA LEU A 304 43.19 -13.84 -19.97
C LEU A 304 44.22 -12.84 -19.46
N ASN A 305 45.14 -13.28 -18.59
CA ASN A 305 46.18 -12.44 -18.00
C ASN A 305 47.10 -11.81 -19.05
N ALA A 306 47.42 -12.54 -20.13
CA ALA A 306 48.26 -12.03 -21.21
C ALA A 306 47.60 -10.89 -22.01
N ASN A 307 46.27 -10.78 -21.99
CA ASN A 307 45.50 -9.78 -22.75
C ASN A 307 44.84 -8.72 -21.85
N MET A 308 45.09 -8.71 -20.54
CA MET A 308 44.47 -7.74 -19.60
C MET A 308 45.07 -6.32 -19.66
N HIS A 309 46.24 -6.14 -20.31
CA HIS A 309 46.98 -4.87 -20.35
C HIS A 309 47.09 -4.26 -21.77
N THR A 310 46.44 -4.87 -22.75
CA THR A 310 46.38 -4.40 -24.15
C THR A 310 45.07 -3.69 -24.41
#